data_AF-P90607-F1
#
_entry.id   AF-P90607-F1
#
_cell.length_a   1.000
_cell.length_b   1.000
_cell.length_c   1.000
_cell.angle_alpha   90.00
_cell.angle_beta   90.00
_cell.angle_gamma   90.00
#
_symmetry.space_group_name_H-M   'P 1'
#
loop_
_entity.id
_entity.type
_entity.pdbx_description
1 polymer ?
#
loop_
_entity_poly.entity_id
_entity_poly.type
_entity_poly.pdbx_seq_one_letter_code
_entity_poly.pdbx_strand_id
1 'polypeptide(L)' 'IQTQAIPILNREKLDLIAQAQSGSGKTVAFVSSMLLHINPEIKKPQAICISNTRELVNSNFDEF' A
#
# COMPACT_ATOMS: atom_id res chain seq x y z
N ILE A 1 0.19 -2.14 -13.38
CA ILE A 1 0.72 -2.64 -12.08
C ILE A 1 -0.39 -3.03 -11.10
N GLN A 2 -1.39 -2.17 -10.83
CA GLN A 2 -2.47 -2.45 -9.86
C GLN A 2 -3.19 -3.78 -10.13
N THR A 3 -3.60 -4.04 -11.38
CA THR A 3 -4.29 -5.28 -11.79
C THR A 3 -3.48 -6.54 -11.49
N GLN A 4 -2.15 -6.45 -11.47
CA GLN A 4 -1.27 -7.57 -11.16
C GLN A 4 -0.97 -7.66 -9.66
N ALA A 5 -0.77 -6.52 -8.99
CA ALA A 5 -0.40 -6.47 -7.57
C ALA A 5 -1.56 -6.79 -6.62
N ILE A 6 -2.76 -6.27 -6.89
CA ILE A 6 -3.93 -6.40 -6.00
C ILE A 6 -4.34 -7.86 -5.77
N PRO A 7 -4.40 -8.74 -6.79
CA PRO A 7 -4.71 -10.16 -6.58
C PRO A 7 -3.67 -10.86 -5.70
N ILE A 8 -2.38 -10.63 -5.95
CA ILE A 8 -1.28 -11.25 -5.20
C ILE A 8 -1.34 -10.83 -3.72
N LEU A 9 -1.51 -9.54 -3.46
CA LEU A 9 -1.52 -8.98 -2.10
C LEU A 9 -2.77 -9.36 -1.30
N ASN A 10 -3.96 -9.38 -1.93
CA ASN A 10 -5.23 -9.53 -1.21
C ASN A 10 -5.84 -10.93 -1.29
N ARG A 11 -5.69 -11.64 -2.41
CA ARG A 11 -6.25 -12.99 -2.58
C ARG A 11 -5.25 -14.05 -2.14
N GLU A 12 -4.05 -13.98 -2.68
CA GLU A 12 -2.99 -14.96 -2.42
C GLU A 12 -2.26 -14.67 -1.10
N LYS A 13 -2.32 -13.41 -0.63
CA LYS A 13 -1.68 -12.93 0.60
C LYS A 13 -0.17 -13.23 0.63
N LEU A 14 0.47 -13.02 -0.52
CA LEU A 14 1.90 -13.23 -0.71
C LEU A 14 2.64 -11.91 -0.68
N ASP A 15 3.92 -11.97 -0.29
CA ASP A 15 4.84 -10.86 -0.39
C ASP A 15 5.14 -10.54 -1.86
N LEU A 16 5.20 -9.25 -2.19
CA LEU A 16 5.38 -8.78 -3.57
C LEU A 16 6.50 -7.76 -3.67
N ILE A 17 7.47 -8.04 -4.54
CA ILE A 17 8.42 -7.04 -5.05
C ILE A 17 7.88 -6.51 -6.38
N ALA A 18 7.53 -5.24 -6.44
CA ALA A 18 6.95 -4.61 -7.62
C ALA A 18 7.86 -3.50 -8.18
N GLN A 19 8.22 -3.62 -9.46
CA GLN A 19 8.88 -2.56 -10.22
C GLN A 19 7.92 -1.99 -11.27
N ALA A 20 7.76 -0.67 -11.30
CA ALA A 20 7.05 0.03 -12.36
C ALA A 20 7.56 1.47 -12.50
N GLN A 21 7.25 2.14 -13.61
CA GLN A 21 7.62 3.54 -13.84
C GLN A 21 6.91 4.51 -12.89
N SER A 22 7.44 5.73 -12.69
CA SER A 22 6.76 6.75 -11.87
C SER A 22 5.38 7.08 -12.44
N GLY A 23 4.42 7.42 -11.58
CA GLY A 23 3.03 7.70 -12.00
C GLY A 23 2.20 6.45 -12.38
N SER A 24 2.74 5.24 -12.26
CA SER A 24 2.03 4.01 -12.65
C SER A 24 0.98 3.53 -11.64
N GLY A 25 0.72 4.27 -10.55
CA GLY A 25 -0.25 3.89 -9.51
C GLY A 25 0.23 2.79 -8.55
N LYS A 26 1.55 2.68 -8.29
CA LYS A 26 2.10 1.76 -7.27
C LYS A 26 1.62 2.11 -5.86
N THR A 27 1.57 3.41 -5.54
CA THR A 27 1.15 3.89 -4.22
C THR A 27 -0.25 3.41 -3.87
N VAL A 28 -1.19 3.67 -4.76
CA VAL A 28 -2.57 3.22 -4.65
C VAL A 28 -2.69 1.70 -4.49
N ALA A 29 -1.87 0.92 -5.21
CA ALA A 29 -1.90 -0.54 -5.12
C ALA A 29 -1.55 -1.05 -3.71
N PHE A 30 -0.51 -0.50 -3.09
CA PHE A 30 -0.08 -0.96 -1.77
C PHE A 30 -0.97 -0.39 -0.67
N VAL A 31 -1.35 0.90 -0.70
CA VAL A 31 -2.16 1.51 0.36
C VAL A 31 -3.57 0.89 0.39
N SER A 32 -4.21 0.69 -0.76
CA SER A 32 -5.52 0.03 -0.81
C SER A 32 -5.46 -1.39 -0.26
N SER A 33 -4.44 -2.17 -0.66
CA SER A 33 -4.25 -3.52 -0.13
C SER A 33 -3.92 -3.51 1.37
N MET A 34 -3.18 -2.52 1.86
CA MET A 34 -2.91 -2.35 3.30
C MET A 34 -4.19 -2.08 4.08
N LEU A 35 -5.02 -1.13 3.62
CA LEU A 35 -6.28 -0.75 4.26
C LEU A 35 -7.32 -1.87 4.26
N LEU A 36 -7.39 -2.69 3.20
CA LEU A 36 -8.28 -3.86 3.13
C LEU A 36 -8.02 -4.90 4.24
N HIS A 37 -6.83 -4.88 4.84
CA HIS A 37 -6.46 -5.81 5.91
C HIS A 37 -6.58 -5.18 7.31
N ILE A 38 -6.96 -3.91 7.44
CA ILE A 38 -7.13 -3.24 8.73
C ILE A 38 -8.48 -3.60 9.34
N ASN A 39 -8.50 -3.97 10.62
CA ASN A 39 -9.72 -4.11 11.40
C ASN A 39 -10.03 -2.80 12.16
N PRO A 40 -11.12 -2.07 11.84
CA PRO A 40 -11.47 -0.80 12.49
C PRO A 40 -11.78 -0.90 13.98
N GLU A 41 -12.22 -2.08 14.45
CA GLU A 41 -12.56 -2.31 15.86
C GLU A 41 -11.31 -2.31 16.76
N ILE A 42 -10.14 -2.57 16.17
CA ILE A 42 -8.88 -2.67 16.91
C ILE A 42 -8.11 -1.33 16.83
N LYS A 43 -8.15 -0.56 17.92
CA LYS A 43 -7.45 0.73 18.04
C LYS A 43 -5.96 0.58 18.38
N LYS A 44 -5.21 -0.11 17.53
CA LYS A 44 -3.74 -0.24 17.62
C LYS A 44 -3.12 -0.20 16.23
N PRO A 45 -1.83 0.16 16.07
CA PRO A 45 -1.15 0.07 14.78
C PRO A 45 -1.21 -1.37 14.23
N GLN A 46 -1.73 -1.51 13.01
CA GLN A 46 -1.92 -2.82 12.34
C GLN A 46 -1.11 -2.95 11.04
N ALA A 47 -0.59 -1.84 10.50
CA ALA A 47 0.27 -1.83 9.34
C ALA A 47 1.29 -0.68 9.42
N ILE A 48 2.40 -0.82 8.70
CA ILE A 48 3.48 0.17 8.64
C ILE A 48 3.83 0.41 7.18
N CYS A 49 3.81 1.67 6.75
CA CYS A 49 4.36 2.11 5.48
C CYS A 49 5.65 2.90 5.73
N ILE A 50 6.74 2.53 5.06
CA ILE A 50 8.05 3.18 5.19
C ILE A 50 8.39 3.86 3.88
N SER A 51 8.83 5.11 3.94
CA SER A 51 9.32 5.88 2.80
C SER A 51 10.68 6.49 3.11
N ASN A 52 11.47 6.78 2.08
CA ASN A 52 12.84 7.26 2.22
C ASN A 52 12.95 8.76 2.53
N THR A 53 11.88 9.55 2.29
CA THR A 53 11.83 10.98 2.62
C THR A 53 10.52 11.36 3.32
N ARG A 54 10.54 12.45 4.09
CA ARG A 54 9.35 12.94 4.81
C ARG A 54 8.29 13.48 3.86
N GLU A 55 8.72 14.11 2.79
CA GLU A 55 7.85 14.66 1.74
C GLU A 55 7.06 13.55 1.05
N LEU A 56 7.67 12.38 0.87
CA LEU A 56 7.00 11.21 0.30
C LEU A 56 6.00 10.60 1.28
N VAL A 57 6.33 10.56 2.59
CA VAL A 57 5.35 10.17 3.62
C VAL A 57 4.13 11.08 3.59
N ASN A 58 4.34 12.40 3.57
CA ASN A 58 3.24 13.37 3.54
C ASN A 58 2.41 13.21 2.27
N SER A 59 3.05 13.09 1.10
CA SER A 59 2.35 12.88 -0.17
C SER A 59 1.49 11.62 -0.16
N ASN A 60 2.01 10.51 0.38
CA ASN A 60 1.27 9.26 0.49
C ASN A 60 0.12 9.34 1.51
N PHE A 61 0.28 10.17 2.56
CA PHE A 61 -0.76 10.39 3.57
C PHE A 61 -1.88 11.29 3.02
N ASP A 62 -1.55 12.37 2.31
CA ASP A 62 -2.57 13.28 1.75
C ASP A 62 -3.42 12.62 0.65
N GLU A 63 -2.91 11.55 0.01
CA GLU A 63 -3.63 10.79 -1.01
C GLU A 63 -4.76 9.89 -0.41
N PHE A 64 -4.81 9.72 0.93
CA PHE A 64 -5.75 8.81 1.63
C PHE A 64 -6.35 9.39 2.92
#